data_AF-A0A4Y9T689-F1
#
_entry.id   AF-A0A4Y9T689-F1
#
_cell.length_a   1.000
_cell.length_b   1.000
_cell.length_c   1.000
_cell.angle_alpha   90.00
_cell.angle_beta   90.00
_cell.angle_gamma   90.00
#
_symmetry.space_group_name_H-M   'P 1'
#
loop_
_entity.id
_entity.type
_entity.pdbx_description
1 polymer ?
#
loop_
_entity_poly.entity_id
_entity_poly.type
_entity_poly.pdbx_seq_one_letter_code
_entity_poly.pdbx_strand_id
1 'polypeptide(L)'
;NGIHLLISPTPYGELIIGDSHHYGRDPSPFNAEQVDDWMIELAEQTLGCKVQVVERWQGVYGSRGPGPFSFLRPADGLSVALMHTGVGMSVGPAMAERNVATVLGEI
;
A
#
# COMPACT_ATOMS: atom_id res chain seq x y z
N ASN A 1 11.78 -7.65 8.19
CA ASN A 1 11.31 -7.03 6.93
C ASN A 1 11.15 -8.14 5.93
N GLY A 2 9.94 -8.34 5.41
CA GLY A 2 9.71 -9.31 4.33
C GLY A 2 9.71 -8.58 3.01
N ILE A 3 10.42 -9.10 2.02
CA ILE A 3 10.34 -8.64 0.62
C ILE A 3 9.48 -9.64 -0.13
N HIS A 4 8.43 -9.15 -0.81
CA HIS A 4 7.67 -9.89 -1.78
C HIS A 4 7.88 -9.21 -3.13
N LEU A 5 8.81 -9.75 -3.93
CA LEU A 5 9.24 -9.09 -5.15
C LEU A 5 8.10 -9.04 -6.20
N LEU A 6 7.72 -7.83 -6.57
CA LEU A 6 6.80 -7.44 -7.61
C LEU A 6 7.52 -6.50 -8.56
N ILE A 7 7.45 -6.79 -9.86
CA ILE A 7 8.01 -5.95 -10.91
C ILE A 7 6.89 -5.70 -11.91
N SER A 8 6.48 -4.45 -12.05
CA SER A 8 5.38 -4.06 -12.94
C SER A 8 5.83 -2.95 -13.89
N PRO A 9 5.62 -3.08 -15.21
CA PRO A 9 5.94 -2.02 -16.15
C PRO A 9 4.96 -0.85 -16.01
N THR A 10 5.45 0.37 -16.17
CA THR A 10 4.62 1.55 -16.37
C THR A 10 4.17 1.65 -17.84
N PRO A 11 3.16 2.48 -18.15
CA PRO A 11 2.83 2.81 -19.54
C PRO A 11 3.94 3.53 -20.32
N TYR A 12 4.97 4.03 -19.65
CA TYR A 12 6.06 4.82 -20.25
C TYR A 12 7.38 4.04 -20.37
N GLY A 13 7.41 2.78 -19.90
CA GLY A 13 8.52 1.85 -20.10
C GLY A 13 9.46 1.71 -18.90
N GLU A 14 9.25 2.45 -17.81
CA GLU A 14 9.94 2.22 -16.54
C GLU A 14 9.35 1.02 -15.79
N LEU A 15 9.99 0.65 -14.69
CA LEU A 15 9.57 -0.44 -13.81
C LEU A 15 9.23 0.10 -12.43
N ILE A 16 8.08 -0.29 -11.90
CA ILE A 16 7.77 -0.20 -10.48
C ILE A 16 8.24 -1.51 -9.84
N ILE A 17 9.21 -1.41 -8.94
CA ILE A 17 9.78 -2.54 -8.21
C ILE A 17 9.41 -2.40 -6.74
N GLY A 18 8.81 -3.45 -6.19
CA GLY A 18 8.34 -3.52 -4.82
C GLY A 18 8.14 -4.97 -4.41
N ASP A 19 7.38 -5.27 -3.37
CA ASP A 19 7.29 -4.43 -2.19
C ASP A 19 7.98 -5.09 -1.00
N SER A 20 8.28 -4.26 0.00
CA SER A 20 8.75 -4.71 1.28
C SER A 20 7.82 -4.20 2.37
N HIS A 21 7.72 -4.98 3.45
CA HIS A 21 6.90 -4.61 4.60
C HIS A 21 7.73 -4.48 5.87
N HIS A 22 7.54 -3.34 6.53
CA HIS A 22 7.96 -3.09 7.89
C HIS A 22 6.74 -2.68 8.72
N TYR A 23 6.53 -3.37 9.84
CA TYR A 23 5.42 -3.08 10.75
C TYR A 23 5.96 -2.48 12.04
N GLY A 24 5.52 -1.26 12.34
CA GLY A 24 5.84 -0.54 13.56
C GLY A 24 4.58 0.00 14.22
N ARG A 25 4.74 0.61 15.40
CA ARG A 25 3.69 1.42 16.02
C ARG A 25 3.48 2.71 15.24
N ASP A 26 4.58 3.34 14.85
CA ASP A 26 4.65 4.56 14.08
C ASP A 26 5.46 4.32 12.81
N PRO A 27 5.09 4.91 11.67
CA PRO A 27 5.87 4.80 10.45
C PRO A 27 7.18 5.57 10.57
N SER A 28 8.27 4.96 10.10
CA SER A 28 9.54 5.68 9.92
C SER A 28 9.43 6.61 8.70
N PRO A 29 9.87 7.87 8.77
CA PRO A 29 9.95 8.74 7.59
C PRO A 29 11.08 8.32 6.64
N PHE A 30 11.97 7.42 7.06
CA PHE A 30 13.11 6.94 6.28
C PHE A 30 13.00 5.45 5.95
N ASN A 31 13.37 5.11 4.72
CA ASN A 31 13.56 3.73 4.29
C ASN A 31 14.85 3.14 4.89
N ALA A 32 14.89 1.81 4.99
CA ALA A 32 16.10 1.10 5.38
C ALA A 32 16.91 0.74 4.12
N GLU A 33 18.05 1.41 3.91
CA GLU A 33 18.87 1.24 2.70
C GLU A 33 19.17 -0.23 2.38
N GLN A 34 19.49 -1.03 3.39
CA GLN A 34 19.78 -2.46 3.22
C GLN A 34 18.61 -3.26 2.58
N VAL A 35 17.37 -2.84 2.83
CA VAL A 35 16.18 -3.47 2.22
C VAL A 35 16.05 -3.06 0.76
N ASP A 36 16.35 -1.80 0.45
CA ASP A 36 16.37 -1.30 -0.92
C ASP A 36 17.47 -2.01 -1.73
N ASP A 37 18.67 -2.18 -1.16
CA ASP A 37 19.77 -2.94 -1.75
C ASP A 37 19.35 -4.37 -2.10
N TRP A 38 18.75 -5.09 -1.15
CA TRP A 38 18.26 -6.45 -1.39
C TRP A 38 17.17 -6.51 -2.45
N MET A 39 16.27 -5.54 -2.48
CA MET A 39 15.19 -5.49 -3.46
C MET A 39 15.72 -5.24 -4.88
N ILE A 40 16.71 -4.36 -5.01
CA ILE A 40 17.42 -4.09 -6.26
C ILE A 40 18.16 -5.36 -6.71
N GLU A 41 18.96 -5.99 -5.83
CA GLU A 41 19.68 -7.22 -6.15
C GLU A 41 18.74 -8.34 -6.62
N LEU A 42 17.61 -8.54 -5.93
CA LEU A 42 16.59 -9.52 -6.31
C LEU A 42 15.97 -9.20 -7.67
N ALA A 43 15.70 -7.92 -7.96
CA ALA A 43 15.16 -7.49 -9.24
C ALA A 43 16.17 -7.71 -10.38
N GLU A 44 17.43 -7.32 -10.19
CA GLU A 44 18.49 -7.50 -11.18
C GLU A 44 18.74 -8.98 -11.49
N GLN A 45 18.76 -9.83 -10.45
CA GLN A 45 18.88 -11.28 -10.62
C GLN A 45 17.69 -11.86 -11.40
N THR A 46 16.48 -11.38 -11.12
CA THR A 46 15.25 -11.84 -11.79
C THR A 46 15.19 -11.40 -13.25
N LEU A 47 15.61 -10.17 -13.54
CA LEU A 47 15.59 -9.60 -14.90
C LEU A 47 16.80 -10.00 -15.74
N GLY A 48 17.89 -10.43 -15.11
CA GLY A 48 19.16 -10.72 -15.78
C GLY A 48 19.88 -9.48 -16.31
N CYS A 49 19.54 -8.30 -15.79
CA CYS A 49 20.14 -7.03 -16.18
C CYS A 49 20.22 -6.08 -14.98
N LYS A 50 21.06 -5.04 -15.10
CA LYS A 50 21.12 -3.99 -14.09
C LYS A 50 19.91 -3.06 -14.19
N VAL A 51 19.44 -2.55 -13.06
CA VAL A 51 18.41 -1.52 -13.01
C VAL A 51 19.02 -0.19 -12.59
N GLN A 52 18.51 0.90 -13.17
CA GLN A 52 18.86 2.25 -12.75
C GLN A 52 17.74 2.79 -11.86
N VAL A 53 18.05 3.08 -10.60
CA VAL A 53 17.08 3.71 -9.70
C VAL A 53 16.89 5.17 -10.10
N VAL A 54 15.67 5.54 -10.46
CA VAL A 54 15.29 6.92 -10.79
C VAL A 54 14.75 7.65 -9.56
N GLU A 55 13.88 6.99 -8.79
CA GLU A 55 13.21 7.54 -7.62
C GLU A 55 12.88 6.41 -6.63
N ARG A 56 12.66 6.79 -5.36
CA ARG A 56 12.22 5.89 -4.28
C ARG A 56 11.08 6.54 -3.54
N TRP A 57 10.10 5.75 -3.12
CA TRP A 57 9.01 6.20 -2.25
C TRP A 57 8.63 5.12 -1.25
N GLN A 58 7.83 5.50 -0.25
CA GLN A 58 7.20 4.56 0.67
C GLN A 58 5.71 4.89 0.84
N GLY A 59 4.91 3.84 1.00
CA GLY A 59 3.51 3.95 1.39
C GLY A 59 3.34 3.57 2.86
N VAL A 60 2.42 4.25 3.56
CA VAL A 60 2.03 3.93 4.94
C VAL A 60 0.56 3.58 4.97
N TYR A 61 0.23 2.43 5.55
CA TYR A 61 -1.15 1.99 5.75
C TYR A 61 -1.28 1.25 7.08
N GLY A 62 -2.49 1.23 7.63
CA GLY A 62 -2.77 0.47 8.85
C GLY A 62 -2.61 -1.03 8.57
N SER A 63 -2.02 -1.77 9.51
CA SER A 63 -1.80 -3.23 9.36
C SER A 63 -2.46 -4.05 10.46
N ARG A 64 -3.31 -3.41 11.28
CA ARG A 64 -3.94 -4.02 12.46
C ARG A 64 -5.38 -3.57 12.57
N GLY A 65 -6.26 -4.50 12.92
CA GLY A 65 -7.67 -4.25 13.14
C GLY A 65 -8.46 -5.57 13.22
N PRO A 66 -9.75 -5.50 13.58
CA PRO A 66 -10.61 -6.69 13.66
C PRO A 66 -10.95 -7.29 12.28
N GLY A 67 -10.67 -6.57 11.20
CA GLY A 67 -10.93 -6.98 9.82
C GLY A 67 -10.09 -6.16 8.82
N PRO A 68 -10.31 -6.35 7.51
CA PRO A 68 -9.48 -5.72 6.47
C PRO A 68 -9.70 -4.22 6.34
N PHE A 69 -10.87 -3.73 6.74
CA PHE A 69 -11.25 -2.32 6.78
C PHE A 69 -12.32 -2.09 7.85
N SER A 70 -12.64 -0.83 8.15
CA SER A 70 -13.72 -0.43 9.05
C SER A 70 -14.49 0.76 8.49
N PHE A 71 -15.79 0.77 8.72
CA PHE A 71 -16.66 1.93 8.52
C PHE A 71 -17.38 2.23 9.83
N LEU A 72 -17.11 3.38 10.43
CA LEU A 72 -17.50 3.74 11.78
C LEU A 72 -18.33 5.03 11.78
N ARG A 73 -19.25 5.14 12.74
CA ARG A 73 -19.99 6.38 13.04
C ARG A 73 -19.78 6.77 14.50
N PRO A 74 -18.61 7.33 14.85
CA PRO A 74 -18.23 7.56 16.25
C PRO A 74 -18.98 8.73 16.91
N ALA A 75 -19.60 9.61 16.12
CA ALA A 75 -20.38 10.75 16.58
C ALA A 75 -21.44 11.12 15.53
N ASP A 76 -22.44 11.90 15.95
CA ASP A 76 -23.47 12.41 15.05
C ASP A 76 -22.86 13.24 13.91
N GLY A 77 -23.26 12.93 12.68
CA GLY A 77 -22.75 13.58 11.47
C GLY A 77 -21.33 13.17 11.05
N LEU A 78 -20.66 12.28 11.79
CA LEU A 78 -19.29 11.83 11.48
C LEU A 78 -19.28 10.37 11.01
N SER A 79 -18.76 10.15 9.79
CA SER A 79 -18.48 8.81 9.26
C SER A 79 -16.98 8.68 8.99
N VAL A 80 -16.39 7.55 9.39
CA VAL A 80 -14.96 7.26 9.26
C VAL A 80 -14.76 5.95 8.51
N ALA A 81 -14.06 6.01 7.39
CA ALA A 81 -13.63 4.86 6.61
C ALA A 81 -12.12 4.65 6.83
N LEU A 82 -11.71 3.45 7.25
CA LEU A 82 -10.31 3.11 7.52
C LEU A 82 -9.94 1.79 6.87
N MET A 83 -8.76 1.74 6.24
CA MET A 83 -8.19 0.52 5.66
C MET A 83 -7.11 -0.04 6.60
N HIS A 84 -7.15 -1.35 6.86
CA HIS A 84 -6.21 -2.07 7.73
C HIS A 84 -5.29 -3.03 6.97
N THR A 85 -5.27 -2.92 5.63
CA THR A 85 -4.54 -3.82 4.74
C THR A 85 -4.06 -3.09 3.48
N GLY A 86 -3.18 -3.72 2.70
CA GLY A 86 -2.66 -3.18 1.43
C GLY A 86 -3.62 -3.28 0.24
N VAL A 87 -4.89 -3.68 0.44
CA VAL A 87 -5.84 -3.94 -0.68
C VAL A 87 -6.66 -2.73 -1.07
N GLY A 88 -6.35 -1.55 -0.53
CA GLY A 88 -7.15 -0.33 -0.69
C GLY A 88 -7.38 0.08 -2.14
N MET A 89 -6.39 -0.07 -3.02
CA MET A 89 -6.57 0.23 -4.45
C MET A 89 -7.60 -0.69 -5.12
N SER A 90 -7.65 -1.96 -4.71
CA SER A 90 -8.55 -2.96 -5.31
C SER A 90 -9.99 -2.82 -4.83
N VAL A 91 -10.20 -2.56 -3.54
CA VAL A 91 -11.55 -2.55 -2.93
C VAL A 91 -12.10 -1.16 -2.64
N GLY A 92 -11.25 -0.13 -2.70
CA GLY A 92 -11.58 1.25 -2.36
C GLY A 92 -12.79 1.82 -3.12
N PRO A 93 -12.89 1.64 -4.45
CA PRO A 93 -14.04 2.15 -5.21
C PRO A 93 -15.39 1.59 -4.73
N ALA A 94 -15.49 0.26 -4.59
CA ALA A 94 -16.72 -0.39 -4.11
C ALA A 94 -17.03 -0.03 -2.65
N MET A 95 -15.99 0.11 -1.82
CA MET A 95 -16.13 0.57 -0.44
C MET A 95 -16.67 2.01 -0.38
N ALA A 96 -16.16 2.90 -1.24
CA ALA A 96 -16.60 4.30 -1.31
C ALA A 96 -18.07 4.39 -1.74
N GLU A 97 -18.45 3.72 -2.83
CA GLU A 97 -19.83 3.67 -3.32
C GLU A 97 -20.81 3.24 -2.22
N ARG A 98 -20.53 2.10 -1.57
CA ARG A 98 -21.35 1.58 -0.48
C ARG A 98 -21.44 2.54 0.71
N ASN A 99 -20.31 3.10 1.14
CA ASN A 99 -20.27 3.96 2.31
C ASN A 99 -21.02 5.28 2.07
N VAL A 100 -20.88 5.86 0.87
CA VAL A 100 -21.60 7.08 0.48
C VAL A 100 -23.11 6.84 0.44
N ALA A 101 -23.57 5.75 -0.20
CA ALA A 101 -24.99 5.39 -0.22
C ALA A 101 -25.57 5.23 1.20
N THR A 102 -24.82 4.59 2.10
CA THR A 102 -25.21 4.45 3.52
C THR A 102 -25.30 5.80 4.24
N VAL A 103 -24.44 6.76 3.91
CA VAL A 103 -24.47 8.13 4.49
C VAL A 103 -25.66 8.94 3.97
N LEU A 104 -26.02 8.75 2.70
CA LEU A 104 -27.16 9.41 2.06
C LEU A 104 -28.52 8.76 2.40
N GLY A 105 -28.51 7.59 3.06
CA GLY A 105 -29.73 6.85 3.40
C GLY A 105 -30.37 6.12 2.22
N GLU A 106 -29.58 5.80 1.20
CA GLU A 106 -30.01 5.09 0.00
C GLU A 106 -30.03 3.57 0.21
N ILE A 107 -29.31 3.08 1.22
CA ILE A 107 -29.25 1.68 1.69
C ILE A 107 -29.17 1.61 3.22
#